data_AF-A0A2E3SQT6-F1
#
_entry.id   AF-A0A2E3SQT6-F1
#
_cell.length_a   1.000
_cell.length_b   1.000
_cell.length_c   1.000
_cell.angle_alpha   90.00
_cell.angle_beta   90.00
_cell.angle_gamma   90.00
#
_symmetry.space_group_name_H-M   'P 1'
#
loop_
_entity.id
_entity.type
_entity.pdbx_description
1 polymer ?
#
loop_
_entity_poly.entity_id
_entity_poly.type
_entity_poly.pdbx_seq_one_letter_code
_entity_poly.pdbx_strand_id
1 'polypeptide(L)'
;MDRAYLICQNQSGILSSSDWIALVEIFVTLVFGIIILTVVQNRFTNNRAVKDFFISECASIKTDYKVFFDQVYRNKHSAKYIQEWFKVMTLKIDSFEFTLKKEFEIYDNLSSKHGKIKKFLTSRTELNEQYREKIVKLTQGSKSELLKEHKQLTTLIAQLIVSINKAKRK
;
A
#
# COMPACT_ATOMS: atom_id res chain seq x y z
N MET A 1 75.71 20.84 -26.35
CA MET A 1 76.65 21.54 -25.44
C MET A 1 76.04 22.89 -25.13
N ASP A 2 75.01 22.91 -24.31
CA ASP A 2 75.05 22.91 -22.83
C ASP A 2 74.96 24.33 -22.30
N ARG A 3 73.76 24.70 -21.83
CA ARG A 3 73.51 25.12 -20.45
C ARG A 3 72.04 25.56 -20.32
N ALA A 4 71.40 25.00 -19.29
CA ALA A 4 70.11 25.40 -18.72
C ALA A 4 68.84 24.86 -19.41
N TYR A 5 68.73 23.58 -19.77
CA TYR A 5 68.13 22.62 -18.81
C TYR A 5 68.61 22.89 -17.39
N LEU A 6 67.84 23.69 -16.64
CA LEU A 6 67.86 23.88 -15.17
C LEU A 6 67.21 25.24 -14.81
N ILE A 7 65.96 25.44 -15.23
CA ILE A 7 64.98 25.98 -14.28
C ILE A 7 64.04 24.81 -13.98
N CYS A 8 64.65 23.78 -13.39
CA CYS A 8 63.94 22.87 -12.51
C CYS A 8 63.44 23.70 -11.34
N GLN A 9 62.23 23.35 -10.90
CA GLN A 9 61.68 23.65 -9.59
C GLN A 9 61.41 25.15 -9.40
N ASN A 10 60.19 25.58 -9.15
CA ASN A 10 59.35 25.04 -8.11
C ASN A 10 58.02 25.78 -8.28
N GLN A 11 57.00 25.19 -8.91
CA GLN A 11 55.63 25.63 -8.56
C GLN A 11 55.26 24.96 -7.24
N SER A 12 56.13 25.14 -6.24
CA SER A 12 55.83 24.90 -4.84
C SER A 12 54.78 25.93 -4.47
N GLY A 13 53.61 25.39 -4.17
CA GLY A 13 52.36 26.13 -4.12
C GLY A 13 52.35 27.29 -3.16
N ILE A 14 51.55 28.28 -3.55
CA ILE A 14 50.59 28.90 -2.65
C ILE A 14 49.32 29.01 -3.51
N LEU A 15 48.28 28.23 -3.20
CA LEU A 15 46.95 28.48 -3.76
C LEU A 15 46.61 29.94 -3.43
N SER A 16 46.29 30.74 -4.46
CA SER A 16 45.89 32.12 -4.19
C SER A 16 44.61 32.13 -3.35
N SER A 17 44.34 33.22 -2.63
CA SER A 17 43.12 33.31 -1.83
C SER A 17 41.86 33.05 -2.66
N SER A 18 41.87 33.43 -3.95
CA SER A 18 40.79 33.12 -4.90
C SER A 18 40.69 31.63 -5.26
N ASP A 19 41.82 30.92 -5.41
CA ASP A 19 41.81 29.49 -5.72
C ASP A 19 41.28 28.68 -4.53
N TRP A 20 41.63 29.10 -3.31
CA TRP A 20 41.11 28.50 -2.09
C TRP A 20 39.60 28.73 -1.94
N ILE A 21 39.12 29.94 -2.25
CA ILE A 21 37.68 30.27 -2.24
C ILE A 21 36.93 29.39 -3.25
N ALA A 22 37.43 29.26 -4.48
CA ALA A 22 36.82 28.42 -5.52
C ALA A 22 36.78 26.93 -5.11
N LEU A 23 37.85 26.43 -4.49
CA LEU A 23 37.93 25.04 -4.03
C LEU A 23 36.95 24.77 -2.87
N VAL A 24 36.80 25.75 -1.96
CA VAL A 24 35.79 25.70 -0.89
C VAL A 24 34.37 25.73 -1.46
N GLU A 25 34.11 26.54 -2.49
CA GLU A 25 32.80 26.60 -3.15
C GLU A 25 32.40 25.25 -3.76
N ILE A 26 33.32 24.62 -4.52
CA ILE A 26 33.12 23.29 -5.11
C ILE A 26 32.84 22.25 -4.01
N PHE A 27 33.61 22.30 -2.92
CA PHE A 27 33.43 21.39 -1.78
C PHE A 27 32.06 21.56 -1.12
N VAL A 28 31.64 22.82 -0.88
CA VAL A 28 30.34 23.13 -0.27
C VAL A 28 29.19 22.64 -1.16
N THR A 29 29.25 22.86 -2.47
CA THR A 29 28.24 22.35 -3.42
C THR A 29 28.14 20.82 -3.40
N LEU A 30 29.28 20.12 -3.34
CA LEU A 30 29.32 18.65 -3.23
C LEU A 30 28.64 18.15 -1.95
N VAL A 31 28.94 18.77 -0.81
CA VAL A 31 28.35 18.41 0.48
C VAL A 31 26.83 18.62 0.46
N PHE A 32 26.35 19.76 -0.04
CA PHE A 32 24.91 20.01 -0.18
C PHE A 32 24.24 19.01 -1.13
N GLY A 33 24.88 18.68 -2.26
CA GLY A 33 24.39 17.68 -3.20
C GLY A 33 24.19 16.31 -2.53
N ILE A 34 25.16 15.85 -1.74
CA ILE A 34 25.09 14.58 -1.02
C ILE A 34 23.97 14.61 0.03
N ILE A 35 23.84 15.70 0.80
CA ILE A 35 22.78 15.84 1.82
C ILE A 35 21.40 15.81 1.15
N ILE A 36 21.20 16.60 0.08
CA ILE A 36 19.93 16.65 -0.64
C ILE A 36 19.62 15.27 -1.21
N LEU A 37 20.56 14.63 -1.89
CA LEU A 37 20.36 13.28 -2.45
C LEU A 37 20.00 12.27 -1.36
N THR A 38 20.71 12.27 -0.23
CA THR A 38 20.46 11.34 0.87
C THR A 38 19.09 11.56 1.50
N VAL A 39 18.73 12.81 1.80
CA VAL A 39 17.43 13.16 2.39
C VAL A 39 16.29 12.83 1.43
N VAL A 40 16.46 13.17 0.15
CA VAL A 40 15.46 12.93 -0.89
C VAL A 40 15.28 11.43 -1.13
N GLN A 41 16.37 10.66 -1.28
CA GLN A 41 16.32 9.22 -1.44
C GLN A 41 15.69 8.53 -0.23
N ASN A 42 16.08 8.89 1.00
CA ASN A 42 15.47 8.33 2.20
C ASN A 42 13.97 8.62 2.27
N ARG A 43 13.55 9.84 1.91
CA ARG A 43 12.13 10.20 1.87
C ARG A 43 11.37 9.41 0.80
N PHE A 44 11.93 9.26 -0.40
CA PHE A 44 11.32 8.49 -1.49
C PHE A 44 11.24 7.00 -1.15
N THR A 45 12.30 6.41 -0.60
CA THR A 45 12.35 5.00 -0.20
C THR A 45 11.37 4.71 0.92
N ASN A 46 11.31 5.55 1.96
CA ASN A 46 10.35 5.39 3.05
C ASN A 46 8.89 5.54 2.55
N ASN A 47 8.61 6.55 1.71
CA ASN A 47 7.28 6.71 1.11
C ASN A 47 6.89 5.50 0.26
N ARG A 48 7.82 4.95 -0.54
CA ARG A 48 7.58 3.73 -1.31
C ARG A 48 7.30 2.53 -0.41
N ALA A 49 8.11 2.30 0.62
CA ALA A 49 7.92 1.19 1.55
C ALA A 49 6.55 1.26 2.25
N VAL A 50 6.11 2.45 2.67
CA VAL A 50 4.78 2.64 3.26
C VAL A 50 3.68 2.36 2.23
N LYS A 51 3.80 2.86 1.00
CA LYS A 51 2.83 2.53 -0.06
C LYS A 51 2.75 1.04 -0.34
N ASP A 52 3.90 0.37 -0.45
CA ASP A 52 3.98 -1.06 -0.69
C ASP A 52 3.30 -1.86 0.44
N PHE A 53 3.50 -1.44 1.70
CA PHE A 53 2.78 -1.99 2.85
C PHE A 53 1.25 -1.87 2.67
N PHE A 54 0.71 -0.68 2.41
CA PHE A 54 -0.74 -0.50 2.26
C PHE A 54 -1.31 -1.21 1.01
N ILE A 55 -0.55 -1.28 -0.08
CA ILE A 55 -0.92 -2.07 -1.27
C ILE A 55 -0.98 -3.56 -0.90
N SER A 56 -0.02 -4.06 -0.12
CA SER A 56 0.01 -5.46 0.32
C SER A 56 -1.17 -5.79 1.25
N GLU A 57 -1.52 -4.89 2.18
CA GLU A 57 -2.70 -5.06 3.04
C GLU A 57 -4.00 -5.06 2.24
N CYS A 58 -4.13 -4.17 1.26
CA CYS A 58 -5.28 -4.15 0.35
C CYS A 58 -5.38 -5.45 -0.48
N ALA A 59 -4.25 -5.96 -0.98
CA ALA A 59 -4.18 -7.23 -1.68
C ALA A 59 -4.48 -8.43 -0.77
N SER A 60 -4.10 -8.36 0.50
CA SER A 60 -4.43 -9.35 1.54
C SER A 60 -5.95 -9.41 1.76
N ILE A 61 -6.62 -8.26 1.93
CA ILE A 61 -8.09 -8.20 2.05
C ILE A 61 -8.78 -8.81 0.81
N LYS A 62 -8.31 -8.49 -0.40
CA LYS A 62 -8.82 -9.10 -1.64
C LYS A 62 -8.70 -10.64 -1.61
N THR A 63 -7.57 -11.14 -1.14
CA THR A 63 -7.29 -12.58 -1.07
C THR A 63 -8.20 -13.26 -0.06
N ASP A 64 -8.39 -12.67 1.12
CA ASP A 64 -9.29 -13.19 2.15
C ASP A 64 -10.73 -13.29 1.62
N TYR A 65 -11.22 -12.25 0.93
CA TYR A 65 -12.55 -12.29 0.31
C TYR A 65 -12.65 -13.34 -0.79
N LYS A 66 -11.63 -13.51 -1.61
CA LYS A 66 -11.61 -14.54 -2.65
C LYS A 66 -11.75 -15.94 -2.03
N VAL A 67 -10.98 -16.22 -0.97
CA VAL A 67 -11.03 -17.49 -0.25
C VAL A 67 -12.41 -17.70 0.38
N PHE A 68 -12.92 -16.68 1.08
CA PHE A 68 -14.23 -16.72 1.71
C PHE A 68 -15.35 -16.99 0.69
N PHE A 69 -15.37 -16.25 -0.43
CA PHE A 69 -16.39 -16.46 -1.45
C PHE A 69 -16.30 -17.86 -2.08
N ASP A 70 -15.11 -18.37 -2.40
CA ASP A 70 -14.96 -19.75 -2.90
C ASP A 70 -15.54 -20.78 -1.92
N GLN A 71 -15.30 -20.60 -0.62
CA GLN A 71 -15.84 -21.49 0.41
C GLN A 71 -17.36 -21.39 0.54
N VAL A 72 -17.90 -20.17 0.49
CA VAL A 72 -19.36 -19.92 0.50
C VAL A 72 -20.02 -20.54 -0.75
N TYR A 73 -19.42 -20.39 -1.93
CA TYR A 73 -19.92 -21.00 -3.18
C TYR A 73 -19.97 -22.52 -3.14
N ARG A 74 -18.95 -23.12 -2.51
CA ARG A 74 -18.83 -24.58 -2.34
C ARG A 74 -19.64 -25.12 -1.17
N ASN A 75 -20.44 -24.29 -0.49
CA ASN A 75 -21.24 -24.66 0.67
C ASN A 75 -20.37 -25.36 1.73
N LYS A 76 -19.24 -24.76 2.14
CA LYS A 76 -18.29 -25.40 3.06
C LYS A 76 -18.46 -25.00 4.53
N HIS A 77 -19.30 -24.00 4.83
CA HIS A 77 -19.35 -23.40 6.16
C HIS A 77 -20.77 -23.18 6.67
N SER A 78 -20.89 -23.17 8.00
CA SER A 78 -22.12 -22.85 8.73
C SER A 78 -22.37 -21.34 8.76
N ALA A 79 -23.61 -20.97 9.08
CA ALA A 79 -24.00 -19.56 9.27
C ALA A 79 -23.15 -18.87 10.35
N LYS A 80 -22.81 -19.59 11.42
CA LYS A 80 -21.97 -19.10 12.52
C LYS A 80 -20.57 -18.72 12.04
N TYR A 81 -19.93 -19.57 11.25
CA TYR A 81 -18.62 -19.27 10.67
C TYR A 81 -18.68 -18.02 9.79
N ILE A 82 -19.71 -17.90 8.95
CA ILE A 82 -19.90 -16.74 8.06
C ILE A 82 -20.01 -15.45 8.88
N GLN A 83 -20.80 -15.46 9.96
CA GLN A 83 -20.93 -14.30 10.85
C GLN A 83 -19.62 -13.95 11.57
N GLU A 84 -18.89 -14.94 12.07
CA GLU A 84 -17.60 -14.75 12.75
C GLU A 84 -16.55 -14.19 11.79
N TRP A 85 -16.48 -14.72 10.57
CA TRP A 85 -15.60 -14.22 9.52
C TRP A 85 -15.86 -12.74 9.23
N PHE A 86 -17.15 -12.34 9.14
CA PHE A 86 -17.50 -10.93 8.95
C PHE A 86 -17.03 -10.04 10.09
N LYS A 87 -17.08 -10.49 11.36
CA LYS A 87 -16.57 -9.70 12.50
C LYS A 87 -15.06 -9.45 12.37
N VAL A 88 -14.29 -10.50 12.06
CA VAL A 88 -12.84 -10.39 11.86
C VAL A 88 -12.53 -9.45 10.71
N MET A 89 -13.26 -9.57 9.60
CA MET A 89 -13.07 -8.72 8.43
C MET A 89 -13.46 -7.26 8.70
N THR A 90 -14.50 -6.99 9.50
CA THR A 90 -14.83 -5.62 9.95
C THR A 90 -13.63 -4.99 10.66
N LEU A 91 -13.05 -5.67 11.65
CA LEU A 91 -11.90 -5.15 12.40
C LEU A 91 -10.68 -4.87 11.50
N LYS A 92 -10.41 -5.77 10.55
CA LYS A 92 -9.30 -5.62 9.60
C LYS A 92 -9.50 -4.40 8.69
N ILE A 93 -10.71 -4.23 8.14
CA ILE A 93 -11.03 -3.11 7.26
C ILE A 93 -11.01 -1.79 8.04
N ASP A 94 -11.63 -1.74 9.22
CA ASP A 94 -11.67 -0.52 10.04
C ASP A 94 -10.25 -0.04 10.41
N SER A 95 -9.37 -0.98 10.79
CA SER A 95 -7.97 -0.67 11.11
C SER A 95 -7.20 -0.17 9.87
N PHE A 96 -7.40 -0.83 8.73
CA PHE A 96 -6.79 -0.43 7.47
C PHE A 96 -7.25 0.97 7.02
N GLU A 97 -8.56 1.24 6.98
CA GLU A 97 -9.08 2.55 6.56
C GLU A 97 -8.64 3.67 7.51
N PHE A 98 -8.65 3.42 8.82
CA PHE A 98 -8.19 4.39 9.81
C PHE A 98 -6.72 4.79 9.58
N THR A 99 -5.85 3.80 9.39
CA THR A 99 -4.42 4.04 9.17
C THR A 99 -4.15 4.63 7.79
N LEU A 100 -4.89 4.21 6.77
CA LEU A 100 -4.79 4.75 5.41
C LEU A 100 -5.17 6.23 5.37
N LYS A 101 -6.27 6.60 6.01
CA LYS A 101 -6.71 7.99 6.15
C LYS A 101 -5.65 8.83 6.87
N LYS A 102 -5.05 8.29 7.93
CA LYS A 102 -4.02 8.98 8.71
C LYS A 102 -2.76 9.28 7.89
N GLU A 103 -2.30 8.34 7.07
CA GLU A 103 -1.04 8.46 6.33
C GLU A 103 -1.18 9.15 4.96
N PHE A 104 -2.33 9.00 4.28
CA PHE A 104 -2.51 9.45 2.89
C PHE A 104 -3.74 10.34 2.64
N GLU A 105 -4.60 10.56 3.65
CA GLU A 105 -5.88 11.29 3.50
C GLU A 105 -6.79 10.70 2.40
N ILE A 106 -6.66 9.41 2.13
CA ILE A 106 -7.55 8.68 1.23
C ILE A 106 -8.81 8.32 2.00
N TYR A 107 -9.96 8.66 1.41
CA TYR A 107 -11.28 8.21 1.85
C TYR A 107 -11.78 7.21 0.83
N ASP A 108 -11.85 5.95 1.23
CA ASP A 108 -12.34 4.88 0.37
C ASP A 108 -13.72 4.37 0.84
N ASN A 109 -14.24 3.37 0.14
CA ASN A 109 -15.59 2.84 0.34
C ASN A 109 -15.58 1.36 0.74
N LEU A 110 -14.46 0.83 1.23
CA LEU A 110 -14.28 -0.59 1.50
C LEU A 110 -15.18 -1.06 2.65
N SER A 111 -15.28 -0.30 3.74
CA SER A 111 -16.21 -0.54 4.86
C SER A 111 -17.66 -0.52 4.41
N SER A 112 -18.04 0.44 3.57
CA SER A 112 -19.38 0.52 3.00
C SER A 112 -19.70 -0.70 2.14
N LYS A 113 -18.74 -1.12 1.28
CA LYS A 113 -18.91 -2.30 0.43
C LYS A 113 -18.94 -3.60 1.25
N HIS A 114 -18.09 -3.74 2.26
CA HIS A 114 -18.12 -4.82 3.22
C HIS A 114 -19.47 -4.92 3.92
N GLY A 115 -20.00 -3.80 4.41
CA GLY A 115 -21.32 -3.73 5.04
C GLY A 115 -22.45 -4.21 4.11
N LYS A 116 -22.40 -3.84 2.83
CA LYS A 116 -23.35 -4.33 1.81
C LYS A 116 -23.28 -5.84 1.62
N ILE A 117 -22.07 -6.40 1.50
CA ILE A 117 -21.84 -7.84 1.35
C ILE A 117 -22.33 -8.59 2.60
N LYS A 118 -21.98 -8.09 3.78
CA LYS A 118 -22.41 -8.64 5.07
C LYS A 118 -23.92 -8.68 5.14
N LYS A 119 -24.58 -7.53 4.94
CA LYS A 119 -26.04 -7.42 4.95
C LYS A 119 -26.65 -8.39 3.93
N PHE A 120 -26.14 -8.42 2.70
CA PHE A 120 -26.61 -9.30 1.64
C PHE A 120 -26.61 -10.78 2.06
N LEU A 121 -25.53 -11.26 2.69
CA LEU A 121 -25.47 -12.64 3.15
C LEU A 121 -26.34 -12.84 4.40
N THR A 122 -26.16 -12.04 5.45
CA THR A 122 -26.83 -12.26 6.75
C THR A 122 -28.34 -11.98 6.73
N SER A 123 -28.86 -11.20 5.77
CA SER A 123 -30.29 -10.90 5.69
C SER A 123 -31.08 -11.88 4.82
N ARG A 124 -30.44 -12.90 4.23
CA ARG A 124 -31.13 -13.91 3.43
C ARG A 124 -31.81 -14.91 4.36
N THR A 125 -33.06 -15.24 4.04
CA THR A 125 -33.81 -16.34 4.69
C THR A 125 -33.01 -17.63 4.63
N GLU A 126 -32.32 -17.91 3.52
CA GLU A 126 -31.42 -19.05 3.34
C GLU A 126 -30.39 -19.19 4.47
N LEU A 127 -29.85 -18.09 4.99
CA LEU A 127 -28.85 -18.10 6.07
C LEU A 127 -29.48 -18.20 7.47
N ASN A 128 -30.66 -17.59 7.64
CA ASN A 128 -31.38 -17.58 8.91
C ASN A 128 -32.10 -18.90 9.19
N GLU A 129 -32.70 -19.50 8.16
CA GLU A 129 -33.41 -20.79 8.25
C GLU A 129 -32.42 -21.95 8.45
N GLN A 130 -31.22 -21.85 7.86
CA GLN A 130 -30.16 -22.86 7.96
C GLN A 130 -29.15 -22.54 9.09
N TYR A 131 -29.52 -21.70 10.07
CA TYR A 131 -28.58 -21.26 11.11
C TYR A 131 -28.06 -22.40 11.98
N ARG A 132 -28.88 -23.44 12.20
CA ARG A 132 -28.52 -24.65 12.97
C ARG A 132 -27.83 -25.71 12.12
N GLU A 133 -27.78 -25.52 10.80
CA GLU A 133 -27.19 -26.49 9.88
C GLU A 133 -25.67 -26.41 9.89
N LYS A 134 -25.02 -27.56 9.69
CA LYS A 134 -23.55 -27.63 9.59
C LYS A 134 -23.02 -26.87 8.37
N ILE A 135 -23.84 -26.75 7.34
CA ILE A 135 -23.49 -26.16 6.04
C ILE A 135 -24.68 -25.34 5.53
N VAL A 136 -24.43 -24.09 5.14
CA VAL A 136 -25.40 -23.26 4.44
C VAL A 136 -25.37 -23.58 2.95
N LYS A 137 -26.53 -23.84 2.35
CA LYS A 137 -26.67 -23.95 0.89
C LYS A 137 -27.30 -22.69 0.32
N LEU A 138 -26.57 -22.02 -0.57
CA LEU A 138 -27.08 -20.87 -1.31
C LEU A 138 -27.83 -21.30 -2.58
N THR A 139 -28.92 -20.62 -2.90
CA THR A 139 -29.60 -20.77 -4.20
C THR A 139 -28.75 -20.24 -5.36
N GLN A 140 -29.06 -20.67 -6.58
CA GLN A 140 -28.35 -20.17 -7.77
C GLN A 140 -28.52 -18.65 -7.96
N GLY A 141 -29.69 -18.10 -7.63
CA GLY A 141 -29.92 -16.65 -7.65
C GLY A 141 -29.00 -15.92 -6.67
N SER A 142 -28.96 -16.37 -5.42
CA SER A 142 -28.06 -15.83 -4.39
C SER A 142 -26.58 -15.92 -4.78
N LYS A 143 -26.17 -17.02 -5.42
CA LYS A 143 -24.80 -17.18 -5.94
C LYS A 143 -24.46 -16.17 -7.04
N SER A 144 -25.37 -15.94 -7.98
CA SER A 144 -25.19 -14.98 -9.07
C SER A 144 -25.08 -13.53 -8.55
N GLU A 145 -25.92 -13.15 -7.59
CA GLU A 145 -25.84 -11.82 -6.98
C GLU A 145 -24.58 -11.63 -6.13
N LEU A 146 -24.17 -12.66 -5.37
CA LEU A 146 -22.90 -12.65 -4.65
C LEU A 146 -21.71 -12.47 -5.60
N LEU A 147 -21.80 -12.98 -6.83
CA LEU A 147 -20.73 -12.84 -7.82
C LEU A 147 -20.61 -11.40 -8.31
N LYS A 148 -21.74 -10.71 -8.47
CA LYS A 148 -21.77 -9.26 -8.77
C LYS A 148 -21.13 -8.47 -7.65
N GLU A 149 -21.45 -8.80 -6.40
CA GLU A 149 -20.85 -8.16 -5.22
C GLU A 149 -19.34 -8.37 -5.16
N HIS A 150 -18.88 -9.61 -5.44
CA HIS A 150 -17.45 -9.95 -5.50
C HIS A 150 -16.71 -9.17 -6.60
N LYS A 151 -17.30 -9.07 -7.80
CA LYS A 151 -16.73 -8.29 -8.91
C LYS A 151 -16.56 -6.82 -8.51
N GLN A 152 -17.61 -6.21 -7.95
CA GLN A 152 -17.57 -4.80 -7.53
C GLN A 152 -16.53 -4.56 -6.43
N LEU A 153 -16.41 -5.45 -5.45
CA LEU A 153 -15.37 -5.37 -4.42
C LEU A 153 -13.97 -5.44 -5.03
N THR A 154 -13.76 -6.37 -5.97
CA THR A 154 -12.46 -6.53 -6.64
C THR A 154 -12.07 -5.28 -7.43
N THR A 155 -13.03 -4.65 -8.12
CA THR A 155 -12.81 -3.38 -8.81
C THR A 155 -12.47 -2.26 -7.83
N LEU A 156 -13.19 -2.16 -6.72
CA LEU A 156 -12.94 -1.14 -5.68
C LEU A 156 -11.53 -1.28 -5.10
N ILE A 157 -11.10 -2.50 -4.77
CA ILE A 157 -9.75 -2.76 -4.27
C ILE A 157 -8.69 -2.38 -5.31
N ALA A 158 -8.91 -2.72 -6.59
CA ALA A 158 -7.98 -2.34 -7.65
C ALA A 158 -7.85 -0.81 -7.79
N GLN A 159 -8.97 -0.09 -7.72
CA GLN A 159 -8.96 1.38 -7.71
C GLN A 159 -8.23 1.94 -6.49
N LEU A 160 -8.43 1.33 -5.31
CA LEU A 160 -7.77 1.75 -4.07
C LEU A 160 -6.25 1.57 -4.13
N ILE A 161 -5.77 0.44 -4.66
CA ILE A 161 -4.33 0.20 -4.90
C ILE A 161 -3.75 1.30 -5.81
N VAL A 162 -4.47 1.66 -6.89
CA VAL A 162 -4.03 2.73 -7.79
C VAL A 162 -4.00 4.08 -7.06
N SER A 163 -5.00 4.37 -6.23
CA SER A 163 -5.06 5.59 -5.41
C SER A 163 -3.89 5.67 -4.43
N ILE A 164 -3.59 4.58 -3.71
CA ILE A 164 -2.45 4.49 -2.78
C ILE A 164 -1.13 4.72 -3.53
N ASN A 165 -0.95 4.07 -4.67
CA ASN A 165 0.26 4.21 -5.48
C ASN A 165 0.48 5.67 -5.93
N LYS A 166 -0.61 6.37 -6.28
CA LYS A 166 -0.59 7.79 -6.71
C LYS A 166 -0.55 8.79 -5.56
N ALA A 167 -0.87 8.38 -4.33
CA ALA A 167 -1.02 9.30 -3.21
C ALA A 167 0.30 9.96 -2.80
N LYS A 168 0.20 11.17 -2.25
CA LYS A 168 1.28 11.80 -1.52
C LYS A 168 1.06 11.51 -0.05
N ARG A 169 2.10 11.01 0.62
CA ARG A 169 2.08 10.84 2.07
C ARG A 169 2.04 12.21 2.74
N LYS A 170 1.28 12.32 3.81
CA LYS A 170 1.25 13.50 4.68
C LYS A 170 2.62 13.82 5.27
#